data_AF-I3YPW0-F1
#
_entry.id   AF-I3YPW0-F1
#
_cell.length_a   1.000
_cell.length_b   1.000
_cell.length_c   1.000
_cell.angle_alpha   90.00
_cell.angle_beta   90.00
_cell.angle_gamma   90.00
#
_symmetry.space_group_name_H-M   'P 1'
#
loop_
_entity.id
_entity.type
_entity.pdbx_description
1 polymer ?
#
loop_
_entity_poly.entity_id
_entity_poly.type
_entity_poly.pdbx_seq_one_letter_code
_entity_poly.pdbx_strand_id
1 'polypeptide(L)'
;MKNMIDDAIYSASPEIACRRYNPSLGIVLTAGSITLLWANSHASLFTENDMLSQWNLLISSCILCTGIVMICYRLFGDSSAPVEKRSRERLYRSEYSFEAHDLPKVQSAIECGNFAVLQNLPRSYQPAAQVICYRTDSGSLIAAQVLMNRQPTGEIKVFRAGEYDF
;
A
#
# COMPACT_ATOMS: atom_id res chain seq x y z
N MET A 1 -7.41 -3.29 11.66
CA MET A 1 -8.19 -4.27 10.88
C MET A 1 -7.92 -4.16 9.38
N LYS A 2 -7.99 -2.97 8.77
CA LYS A 2 -7.68 -2.77 7.35
C LYS A 2 -6.34 -3.41 6.95
N ASN A 3 -5.28 -3.09 7.70
CA ASN A 3 -3.94 -3.64 7.46
C ASN A 3 -3.85 -5.15 7.71
N MET A 4 -4.52 -5.71 8.73
CA MET A 4 -4.46 -7.15 9.01
C MET A 4 -5.03 -8.03 7.88
N ILE A 5 -6.09 -7.57 7.22
CA ILE A 5 -6.69 -8.32 6.11
C ILE A 5 -5.83 -8.18 4.86
N ASP A 6 -5.28 -6.98 4.64
CA ASP A 6 -4.34 -6.74 3.56
C ASP A 6 -3.10 -7.63 3.73
N ASP A 7 -2.54 -7.72 4.94
CA ASP A 7 -1.43 -8.60 5.29
C ASP A 7 -1.78 -10.08 5.10
N ALA A 8 -3.00 -10.49 5.45
CA ALA A 8 -3.48 -11.85 5.21
C ALA A 8 -3.56 -12.16 3.71
N ILE A 9 -4.07 -11.22 2.89
CA ILE A 9 -4.14 -11.37 1.43
C ILE A 9 -2.74 -11.37 0.80
N TYR A 10 -1.84 -10.51 1.26
CA TYR A 10 -0.46 -10.46 0.78
C TYR A 10 0.35 -11.70 1.16
N SER A 11 0.10 -12.28 2.34
CA SER A 11 0.77 -13.51 2.78
C SER A 11 0.19 -14.77 2.14
N ALA A 12 -1.12 -14.80 1.88
CA ALA A 12 -1.77 -15.93 1.22
C ALA A 12 -1.39 -16.04 -0.26
N SER A 13 -1.14 -14.92 -0.95
CA SER A 13 -0.72 -14.92 -2.35
C SER A 13 0.75 -14.55 -2.48
N PRO A 14 1.67 -15.52 -2.68
CA PRO A 14 3.10 -15.25 -2.89
C PRO A 14 3.41 -14.46 -4.18
N GLU A 15 2.38 -14.25 -5.01
CA GLU A 15 2.43 -13.49 -6.25
C GLU A 15 2.16 -12.00 -6.05
N ILE A 16 1.59 -11.61 -4.90
CA ILE A 16 1.43 -10.21 -4.54
C ILE A 16 2.72 -9.74 -3.86
N ALA A 17 3.34 -8.71 -4.43
CA ALA A 17 4.52 -8.08 -3.86
C ALA A 17 4.16 -6.68 -3.37
N CYS A 18 4.36 -6.41 -2.08
CA CYS A 18 4.28 -5.04 -1.57
C CYS A 18 5.53 -4.29 -2.01
N ARG A 19 5.37 -3.25 -2.85
CA ARG A 19 6.53 -2.51 -3.38
C ARG A 19 7.08 -1.57 -2.31
N ARG A 20 7.96 -2.03 -1.43
CA ARG A 20 8.65 -1.15 -0.47
C ARG A 20 9.37 -0.02 -1.23
N TYR A 21 8.89 1.22 -1.10
CA TYR A 21 9.40 2.36 -1.85
C TYR A 21 10.90 2.57 -1.52
N ASN A 22 11.75 2.62 -2.55
CA ASN A 22 13.22 2.50 -2.40
C ASN A 22 13.81 3.65 -1.56
N PRO A 23 14.34 3.43 -0.33
CA PRO A 23 14.74 4.48 0.63
C PRO A 23 15.91 5.36 0.18
N SER A 24 16.51 5.07 -0.98
CA SER A 24 17.66 5.78 -1.55
C SER A 24 17.54 7.29 -1.49
N LEU A 25 16.39 7.86 -1.87
CA LEU A 25 16.19 9.31 -1.86
C LEU A 25 16.24 9.91 -0.44
N GLY A 26 15.65 9.24 0.55
CA GLY A 26 15.74 9.66 1.95
C GLY A 26 17.18 9.57 2.48
N ILE A 27 17.88 8.48 2.14
CA ILE A 27 19.28 8.26 2.53
C ILE A 27 20.19 9.34 1.92
N VAL A 28 20.03 9.65 0.63
CA VAL A 28 20.82 10.67 -0.06
C VAL A 28 20.59 12.05 0.54
N LEU A 29 19.34 12.41 0.86
CA LEU A 29 19.01 13.67 1.52
C LEU A 29 19.66 13.76 2.90
N THR A 30 19.52 12.71 3.73
CA THR A 30 20.12 12.67 5.06
C THR A 30 21.65 12.74 5.00
N ALA A 31 22.29 11.97 4.13
CA ALA A 31 23.74 11.99 3.96
C ALA A 31 24.24 13.36 3.48
N GLY A 32 23.57 13.95 2.47
CA GLY A 32 23.89 15.27 1.96
C GLY A 32 23.78 16.36 3.03
N SER A 33 22.73 16.33 3.84
CA SER A 33 22.57 17.26 4.96
C SER A 33 23.67 17.15 6.00
N ILE A 34 24.10 15.93 6.34
CA ILE A 34 25.20 15.70 7.28
C ILE A 34 26.50 16.30 6.72
N THR A 35 26.77 16.10 5.42
CA THR A 35 27.95 16.69 4.76
C THR A 35 27.88 18.22 4.77
N LEU A 36 26.72 18.83 4.51
CA LEU A 36 26.54 20.28 4.55
C LEU A 36 26.72 20.86 5.97
N LEU A 37 26.21 20.18 7.00
CA LEU A 37 26.41 20.58 8.40
C LEU A 37 27.89 20.46 8.83
N TRP A 38 28.57 19.40 8.37
CA TRP A 38 30.00 19.25 8.59
C TRP A 38 30.80 20.37 7.90
N ALA A 39 30.48 20.65 6.63
CA ALA A 39 31.09 21.75 5.89
C ALA A 39 30.82 23.10 6.57
N ASN A 40 29.66 23.29 7.20
CA ASN A 40 29.32 24.52 7.92
C ASN A 40 30.28 24.84 9.06
N SER A 41 30.88 23.82 9.68
CA SER A 41 31.81 23.97 10.81
C SER A 41 33.28 23.92 10.41
N HIS A 42 33.61 23.38 9.23
CA HIS A 42 34.99 23.12 8.82
C HIS A 42 35.47 23.94 7.61
N ALA A 43 34.57 24.43 6.76
CA ALA A 43 34.96 25.19 5.58
C ALA A 43 35.01 26.70 5.89
N SER A 44 36.12 27.33 5.52
CA SER A 44 36.36 28.77 5.73
C SER A 44 35.23 29.65 5.17
N LEU A 45 34.65 29.25 4.04
CA LEU A 45 33.49 29.91 3.42
C LEU A 45 32.35 30.18 4.41
N PHE A 46 32.06 29.24 5.30
CA PHE A 46 30.97 29.33 6.27
C PHE A 46 31.46 29.89 7.61
N THR A 47 32.68 29.59 8.05
CA THR A 47 33.18 30.10 9.33
C THR A 47 33.50 31.60 9.31
N GLU A 48 33.81 32.15 8.13
CA GLU A 48 34.10 33.58 7.95
C GLU A 48 32.85 34.42 7.68
N ASN A 49 31.73 33.78 7.31
CA ASN A 49 30.49 34.45 6.93
C ASN A 49 29.31 33.99 7.78
N ASP A 50 29.05 34.71 8.88
CA ASP A 50 27.99 34.36 9.86
C ASP A 50 26.61 34.19 9.22
N MET A 51 26.23 35.08 8.29
CA MET A 51 24.93 35.00 7.63
C MET A 51 24.82 33.73 6.77
N LEU A 52 25.85 33.40 5.98
CA LEU A 52 25.90 32.18 5.17
C LEU A 52 25.87 30.91 6.05
N SER A 53 26.58 30.93 7.19
CA SER A 53 26.55 29.85 8.16
C SER A 53 25.16 29.61 8.75
N GLN A 54 24.45 30.68 9.14
CA GLN A 54 23.09 30.60 9.67
C GLN A 54 22.10 30.04 8.64
N TRP A 55 22.18 30.51 7.39
CA TRP A 55 21.33 30.00 6.31
C TRP A 55 21.61 28.53 5.98
N ASN A 56 22.89 28.15 5.90
CA ASN A 56 23.27 26.78 5.63
C ASN A 56 22.82 25.83 6.75
N LEU A 57 22.93 26.26 8.02
CA LEU A 57 22.46 25.48 9.17
C LEU A 57 20.94 25.28 9.14
N LEU A 58 20.17 26.32 8.80
CA LEU A 58 18.71 26.23 8.66
C LEU A 58 18.32 25.26 7.54
N ILE A 59 18.87 25.45 6.34
CA ILE A 59 18.53 24.65 5.15
C ILE A 59 18.92 23.17 5.38
N SER A 60 20.13 22.93 5.89
CA SER A 60 20.62 21.58 6.13
C SER A 60 19.79 20.85 7.19
N SER A 61 19.35 21.55 8.24
CA SER A 61 18.47 20.99 9.27
C SER A 61 17.10 20.61 8.70
N CYS A 62 16.50 21.46 7.86
CA CYS A 62 15.22 21.16 7.19
C CYS A 62 15.33 19.94 6.27
N ILE A 63 16.40 19.85 5.48
CA ILE A 63 16.64 18.71 4.59
C ILE A 63 16.89 17.44 5.43
N LEU A 64 17.63 17.55 6.54
CA LEU A 64 17.92 16.42 7.42
C LEU A 64 16.64 15.85 8.02
N CYS A 65 15.78 16.71 8.58
CA CYS A 65 14.48 16.32 9.11
C CYS A 65 13.62 15.65 8.02
N THR A 66 13.60 16.20 6.81
CA THR A 66 12.84 15.64 5.68
C THR A 66 13.36 14.25 5.29
N GLY A 67 14.68 14.09 5.20
CA GLY A 67 15.31 12.81 4.89
C GLY A 67 15.00 11.74 5.94
N ILE A 68 15.11 12.09 7.23
CA ILE A 68 14.80 11.19 8.35
C ILE A 68 13.33 10.80 8.33
N VAL A 69 12.41 11.76 8.19
CA VAL A 69 10.97 11.48 8.12
C VAL A 69 10.65 10.57 6.93
N MET A 70 11.27 10.79 5.76
CA MET A 70 11.10 9.90 4.61
C MET A 70 11.63 8.49 4.86
N ILE A 71 12.77 8.34 5.55
CA ILE A 71 13.32 7.03 5.92
C ILE A 71 12.38 6.35 6.91
N CYS A 72 11.97 7.04 7.97
CA CYS A 72 11.04 6.52 8.98
C CYS A 72 9.70 6.11 8.34
N TYR A 73 9.13 6.94 7.48
CA TYR A 73 7.91 6.62 6.75
C TYR A 73 8.07 5.41 5.82
N ARG A 74 9.28 5.05 5.39
CA ARG A 74 9.51 3.87 4.53
C ARG A 74 9.86 2.62 5.33
N LEU A 75 10.55 2.78 6.45
CA LEU A 75 10.85 1.68 7.36
C LEU A 75 9.59 1.22 8.09
N PHE A 76 8.73 2.17 8.48
CA PHE A 76 7.55 1.93 9.33
C PHE A 76 6.20 2.22 8.65
N GLY A 77 6.18 2.84 7.47
CA GLY A 77 4.93 3.13 6.76
C GLY A 77 4.55 2.04 5.77
N ASP A 78 3.36 1.48 5.95
CA ASP A 78 2.75 0.44 5.11
C ASP A 78 2.20 0.94 3.77
N SER A 79 2.43 2.21 3.40
CA SER A 79 1.66 2.86 2.32
C SER A 79 2.12 2.57 0.90
N SER A 80 2.72 1.41 0.65
CA SER A 80 3.08 1.03 -0.71
C SER A 80 1.96 0.22 -1.35
N ALA A 81 1.37 0.77 -2.43
CA ALA A 81 0.38 0.07 -3.22
C ALA A 81 0.95 -1.31 -3.64
N PRO A 82 0.24 -2.41 -3.35
CA PRO A 82 0.68 -3.74 -3.72
C PRO A 82 0.78 -3.85 -5.25
N VAL A 83 1.76 -4.62 -5.74
CA VAL A 83 1.95 -4.90 -7.16
C VAL A 83 1.97 -6.40 -7.40
N GLU A 84 1.51 -6.83 -8.55
CA GLU A 84 1.66 -8.23 -8.96
C GLU A 84 3.12 -8.50 -9.35
N LYS A 85 3.74 -9.56 -8.81
CA LYS A 85 5.17 -9.87 -8.99
C LYS A 85 5.53 -10.15 -10.46
N ARG A 86 4.60 -10.71 -11.23
CA ARG A 86 4.82 -11.13 -12.62
C ARG A 86 4.64 -9.98 -13.62
N SER A 87 3.52 -9.27 -13.57
CA SER A 87 3.22 -8.15 -14.47
C SER A 87 3.83 -6.82 -14.00
N ARG A 88 4.17 -6.71 -12.70
CA ARG A 88 4.53 -5.45 -12.00
C ARG A 88 3.42 -4.39 -12.05
N GLU A 89 2.20 -4.79 -12.39
CA GLU A 89 1.05 -3.90 -12.37
C GLU A 89 0.62 -3.59 -10.95
N ARG A 90 0.05 -2.39 -10.76
CA ARG A 90 -0.51 -1.97 -9.48
C ARG A 90 -1.81 -2.71 -9.22
N LEU A 91 -1.97 -3.16 -7.99
CA LEU A 91 -3.20 -3.76 -7.52
C LEU A 91 -4.10 -2.67 -6.91
N TYR A 92 -5.32 -2.60 -7.42
CA TYR A 92 -6.36 -1.70 -6.94
C TYR A 92 -7.29 -2.45 -6.02
N ARG A 93 -7.49 -1.87 -4.84
CA ARG A 93 -8.43 -2.36 -3.86
C ARG A 93 -9.84 -1.87 -4.19
N SER A 94 -10.79 -2.80 -4.25
CA SER A 94 -12.22 -2.52 -4.37
C SER A 94 -12.94 -3.18 -3.20
N GLU A 95 -13.81 -2.42 -2.53
CA GLU A 95 -14.60 -2.91 -1.40
C GLU A 95 -16.08 -2.93 -1.78
N TYR A 96 -16.72 -4.06 -1.54
CA TYR A 96 -18.10 -4.31 -1.90
C TYR A 96 -18.88 -4.69 -0.65
N SER A 97 -19.93 -3.94 -0.30
CA SER A 97 -20.74 -4.18 0.90
C SER A 97 -22.10 -4.76 0.54
N PHE A 98 -22.50 -5.81 1.28
CA PHE A 98 -23.72 -6.59 1.07
C PHE A 98 -24.43 -6.87 2.40
N GLU A 99 -25.71 -7.26 2.32
CA GLU A 99 -26.50 -7.68 3.48
C GLU A 99 -26.21 -9.13 3.89
N ALA A 100 -26.53 -9.49 5.15
CA ALA A 100 -26.28 -10.83 5.69
C ALA A 100 -27.03 -11.93 4.94
N HIS A 101 -28.21 -11.61 4.39
CA HIS A 101 -29.02 -12.54 3.62
C HIS A 101 -28.31 -13.03 2.34
N ASP A 102 -27.54 -12.16 1.68
CA ASP A 102 -26.91 -12.48 0.41
C ASP A 102 -25.49 -13.06 0.55
N LEU A 103 -25.00 -13.19 1.78
CA LEU A 103 -23.70 -13.76 2.12
C LEU A 103 -23.42 -15.14 1.49
N PRO A 104 -24.34 -16.13 1.51
CA PRO A 104 -24.09 -17.42 0.85
C PRO A 104 -23.98 -17.30 -0.68
N LYS A 105 -24.69 -16.35 -1.30
CA LYS A 105 -24.57 -16.08 -2.74
C LYS A 105 -23.26 -15.38 -3.07
N VAL A 106 -22.81 -14.47 -2.20
CA VAL A 106 -21.53 -13.80 -2.32
C VAL A 106 -20.38 -14.78 -2.19
N GLN A 107 -20.45 -15.69 -1.22
CA GLN A 107 -19.46 -16.76 -1.05
C GLN A 107 -19.41 -17.64 -2.29
N SER A 108 -20.52 -18.21 -2.73
CA SER A 108 -20.56 -19.09 -3.91
C SER A 108 -20.11 -18.38 -5.19
N ALA A 109 -20.46 -17.10 -5.37
CA ALA A 109 -19.98 -16.30 -6.49
C ALA A 109 -18.46 -16.13 -6.48
N ILE A 110 -17.85 -15.90 -5.31
CA ILE A 110 -16.39 -15.90 -5.17
C ILE A 110 -15.85 -17.30 -5.42
N GLU A 111 -16.45 -18.36 -4.88
CA GLU A 111 -15.95 -19.73 -5.10
C GLU A 111 -15.89 -20.15 -6.56
N CYS A 112 -16.89 -19.75 -7.34
CA CYS A 112 -17.00 -20.07 -8.75
C CYS A 112 -16.32 -19.03 -9.66
N GLY A 113 -15.69 -17.98 -9.12
CA GLY A 113 -15.11 -16.90 -9.92
C GLY A 113 -16.15 -16.11 -10.73
N ASN A 114 -17.40 -16.07 -10.30
CA ASN A 114 -18.48 -15.37 -11.03
C ASN A 114 -18.72 -13.98 -10.43
N PHE A 115 -17.93 -13.01 -10.88
CA PHE A 115 -17.99 -11.62 -10.40
C PHE A 115 -19.12 -10.80 -11.02
N ALA A 116 -19.68 -11.24 -12.15
CA ALA A 116 -20.89 -10.65 -12.73
C ALA A 116 -22.07 -10.70 -11.74
N VAL A 117 -22.22 -11.80 -11.02
CA VAL A 117 -23.26 -11.95 -9.97
C VAL A 117 -23.02 -10.98 -8.82
N LEU A 118 -21.76 -10.73 -8.45
CA LEU A 118 -21.39 -9.77 -7.40
C LEU A 118 -21.66 -8.31 -7.79
N GLN A 119 -21.63 -7.98 -9.08
CA GLN A 119 -22.01 -6.64 -9.56
C GLN A 119 -23.52 -6.41 -9.52
N ASN A 120 -24.30 -7.45 -9.85
CA ASN A 120 -25.75 -7.37 -9.95
C ASN A 120 -26.46 -7.46 -8.59
N LEU A 121 -25.77 -7.89 -7.54
CA LEU A 121 -26.31 -7.95 -6.18
C LEU A 121 -26.54 -6.54 -5.59
N PRO A 122 -27.66 -6.31 -4.89
CA PRO A 122 -27.97 -5.02 -4.28
C PRO A 122 -26.91 -4.64 -3.25
N ARG A 123 -26.39 -3.42 -3.37
CA ARG A 123 -25.41 -2.87 -2.43
C ARG A 123 -26.12 -2.37 -1.19
N SER A 124 -25.59 -2.69 -0.02
CA SER A 124 -26.11 -2.16 1.24
C SER A 124 -25.16 -1.14 1.84
N TYR A 125 -25.75 -0.07 2.38
CA TYR A 125 -25.05 0.96 3.14
C TYR A 125 -24.80 0.55 4.60
N GLN A 126 -25.48 -0.49 5.11
CA GLN A 126 -25.26 -1.08 6.44
C GLN A 126 -24.59 -2.44 6.29
N PRO A 127 -23.24 -2.52 6.33
CA PRO A 127 -22.51 -3.73 5.95
C PRO A 127 -22.61 -4.80 7.03
N ALA A 128 -23.31 -5.90 6.73
CA ALA A 128 -23.19 -7.14 7.48
C ALA A 128 -22.16 -8.09 6.83
N ALA A 129 -22.03 -8.02 5.50
CA ALA A 129 -21.00 -8.71 4.72
C ALA A 129 -20.20 -7.70 3.87
N GLN A 130 -18.88 -7.84 3.85
CA GLN A 130 -17.99 -7.06 2.99
C GLN A 130 -17.09 -7.99 2.19
N VAL A 131 -16.84 -7.66 0.94
CA VAL A 131 -15.87 -8.34 0.10
C VAL A 131 -14.77 -7.35 -0.26
N ILE A 132 -13.52 -7.74 0.00
CA ILE A 132 -12.35 -6.98 -0.40
C ILE A 132 -11.74 -7.70 -1.59
N CYS A 133 -11.64 -7.00 -2.73
CA CYS A 133 -11.03 -7.49 -3.96
C CYS A 133 -9.78 -6.66 -4.30
N TYR A 134 -8.70 -7.32 -4.71
CA TYR A 134 -7.53 -6.68 -5.33
C TYR A 134 -7.47 -7.04 -6.80
N ARG A 135 -7.46 -6.07 -7.72
CA ARG A 135 -7.38 -6.30 -9.16
C ARG A 135 -6.24 -5.52 -9.82
N THR A 136 -5.61 -6.06 -10.84
CA THR A 136 -4.70 -5.32 -11.72
C THR A 136 -5.47 -4.56 -12.82
N ASP A 137 -4.83 -3.62 -13.50
CA ASP A 137 -5.45 -2.89 -14.63
C ASP A 137 -5.76 -3.82 -15.82
N SER A 138 -4.94 -4.85 -16.01
CA SER A 138 -5.15 -5.89 -17.03
C SER A 138 -6.15 -6.98 -16.65
N GLY A 139 -6.60 -7.04 -15.38
CA GLY A 139 -7.45 -8.12 -14.85
C GLY A 139 -6.69 -9.44 -14.62
N SER A 140 -5.36 -9.43 -14.61
CA SER A 140 -4.55 -10.64 -14.45
C SER A 140 -4.66 -11.33 -13.09
N LEU A 141 -4.99 -10.61 -12.01
CA LEU A 141 -5.00 -11.16 -10.65
C LEU A 141 -6.12 -10.55 -9.81
N ILE A 142 -7.09 -11.35 -9.36
CA ILE A 142 -8.17 -10.99 -8.44
C ILE A 142 -8.02 -11.77 -7.14
N ALA A 143 -7.63 -11.12 -6.03
CA ALA A 143 -7.66 -11.73 -4.70
C ALA A 143 -8.88 -11.25 -3.93
N ALA A 144 -9.74 -12.16 -3.48
CA ALA A 144 -11.01 -11.85 -2.81
C ALA A 144 -11.08 -12.48 -1.41
N GLN A 145 -11.53 -11.70 -0.43
CA GLN A 145 -11.85 -12.16 0.92
C GLN A 145 -13.23 -11.66 1.34
N VAL A 146 -14.07 -12.56 1.86
CA VAL A 146 -15.34 -12.21 2.50
C VAL A 146 -15.12 -11.91 3.97
N LEU A 147 -15.80 -10.88 4.45
CA LEU A 147 -15.86 -10.49 5.84
C LEU A 147 -17.31 -10.45 6.31
N MET A 148 -17.60 -11.11 7.42
CA MET A 148 -18.87 -10.98 8.12
C MET A 148 -18.60 -10.23 9.42
N ASN A 149 -19.34 -9.14 9.69
CA ASN A 149 -19.16 -8.33 10.91
C ASN A 149 -17.67 -7.94 11.18
N ARG A 150 -16.92 -7.60 10.12
CA ARG A 150 -15.48 -7.25 10.15
C ARG A 150 -14.51 -8.38 10.51
N GLN A 151 -14.98 -9.63 10.55
CA GLN A 151 -14.12 -10.82 10.70
C GLN A 151 -14.02 -11.56 9.36
N PRO A 152 -12.82 -12.02 8.95
CA PRO A 152 -12.65 -12.79 7.73
C PRO A 152 -13.42 -14.11 7.84
N THR A 153 -14.20 -14.44 6.81
CA THR A 153 -15.00 -15.64 6.72
C THR A 153 -14.61 -16.42 5.47
N GLY A 154 -13.97 -17.57 5.63
CA GLY A 154 -13.49 -18.41 4.54
C GLY A 154 -12.03 -18.14 4.12
N GLU A 155 -11.53 -18.95 3.19
CA GLU A 155 -10.19 -18.83 2.63
C GLU A 155 -10.09 -17.70 1.60
N ILE A 156 -8.90 -17.11 1.50
CA ILE A 156 -8.57 -16.09 0.49
C ILE A 156 -8.50 -16.81 -0.87
N LYS A 157 -9.32 -16.38 -1.83
CA LYS A 157 -9.30 -16.93 -3.18
C LYS A 157 -8.61 -15.99 -4.15
N VAL A 158 -7.75 -16.56 -5.00
CA VAL A 158 -6.98 -15.84 -6.02
C VAL A 158 -7.39 -16.37 -7.39
N PHE A 159 -7.83 -15.47 -8.26
CA PHE A 159 -8.24 -15.78 -9.64
C PHE A 159 -7.34 -15.07 -10.62
N ARG A 160 -7.14 -15.65 -11.80
CA ARG A 160 -6.39 -15.02 -12.89
C ARG A 160 -7.25 -14.65 -14.08
N ALA A 161 -6.75 -13.76 -14.93
CA ALA A 161 -7.42 -13.40 -16.18
C ALA A 161 -7.84 -14.66 -16.96
N GLY A 162 -9.14 -14.81 -17.21
CA GLY A 162 -9.74 -15.95 -17.89
C GLY A 162 -10.24 -17.08 -16.97
N GLU A 163 -9.96 -17.03 -15.67
CA GLU A 163 -10.51 -17.98 -14.67
C GLU A 163 -11.81 -17.48 -14.03
N TYR A 164 -12.30 -16.31 -14.46
CA TYR A 164 -13.43 -15.64 -13.85
C TYR A 164 -14.25 -14.86 -14.88
N ASP A 165 -15.56 -14.77 -14.65
CA ASP A 165 -16.50 -14.01 -15.48
C ASP A 165 -16.86 -12.70 -14.79
N PHE A 166 -16.75 -11.59 -15.54
CA PHE A 166 -16.98 -10.23 -15.04
C PHE A 166 -18.29 -9.63 -15.54
#